data_AF-A0A6A7LB05-F1
#
_entry.id   AF-A0A6A7LB05-F1
#
_cell.length_a   1.000
_cell.length_b   1.000
_cell.length_c   1.000
_cell.angle_alpha   90.00
_cell.angle_beta   90.00
_cell.angle_gamma   90.00
#
_symmetry.space_group_name_H-M   'P 1'
#
loop_
_entity.id
_entity.type
_entity.pdbx_description
1 polymer ?
#
loop_
_entity_poly.entity_id
_entity_poly.type
_entity_poly.pdbx_seq_one_letter_code
_entity_poly.pdbx_strand_id
1 'polypeptide(L)'
;MNQIFDPATGSPSTPEGRAPFAGNRIPAARLSPQALAILESVPLPNAPGTENGTRDNFLASGSEAFTENSFNVRVDGRLKDSINTFGRYSVSDFLSDGPTAFGAAGGKELVSLGGTSDVRNQSIAWGLDDTISPTLLADVRFGWFRYDVNVLPFDFGTTPAADAGIPGLNFDTDFTSGMPAIAITARQRRLARSCDGRRARWRNRRRRSGWERQEQ
;
A
#
# COMPACT_ATOMS: atom_id res chain seq x y z
N MET A 1 -23.58 -16.51 21.23
CA MET A 1 -23.55 -15.20 20.56
C MET A 1 -23.22 -14.15 21.60
N ASN A 2 -22.31 -13.23 21.29
CA ASN A 2 -21.97 -12.13 22.21
C ASN A 2 -23.09 -11.07 22.18
N GLN A 3 -23.44 -10.54 23.36
CA GLN A 3 -24.45 -9.49 23.52
C GLN A 3 -23.93 -8.15 22.98
N ILE A 4 -24.75 -7.41 22.23
CA ILE A 4 -24.39 -6.06 21.75
C ILE A 4 -24.97 -5.04 22.73
N PHE A 5 -24.10 -4.15 23.23
CA PHE A 5 -24.45 -3.17 24.25
C PHE A 5 -24.52 -1.75 23.68
N ASP A 6 -25.43 -0.96 24.22
CA ASP A 6 -25.65 0.43 23.86
C ASP A 6 -24.56 1.34 24.48
N PRO A 7 -23.68 1.95 23.67
CA PRO A 7 -22.68 2.88 24.17
C PRO A 7 -23.24 4.19 24.76
N ALA A 8 -24.49 4.55 24.48
CA ALA A 8 -25.13 5.75 25.02
C ALA A 8 -25.70 5.56 26.44
N THR A 9 -25.57 4.35 27.00
CA THR A 9 -26.01 4.02 28.36
C THR A 9 -24.82 3.71 29.25
N GLY A 10 -25.02 3.70 30.57
CA GLY A 10 -23.95 3.41 31.53
C GLY A 10 -22.89 4.51 31.62
N SER A 11 -21.68 4.14 32.02
CA SER A 11 -20.57 5.09 32.19
C SER A 11 -20.03 5.60 30.84
N PRO A 12 -19.78 6.91 30.68
CA PRO A 12 -19.16 7.47 29.47
C PRO A 12 -17.71 7.01 29.27
N SER A 13 -16.99 6.73 30.37
CA SER A 13 -15.56 6.41 30.35
C SER A 13 -15.25 4.91 30.42
N THR A 14 -16.21 4.09 30.86
CA THR A 14 -16.06 2.63 30.97
C THR A 14 -17.24 1.89 30.34
N PRO A 15 -17.06 0.64 29.86
CA PRO A 15 -18.17 -0.16 29.33
C PRO A 15 -19.20 -0.60 30.39
N GLU A 16 -18.98 -0.26 31.66
CA GLU A 16 -19.78 -0.72 32.79
C GLU A 16 -21.18 -0.10 32.79
N GLY A 17 -22.18 -0.93 33.10
CA GLY A 17 -23.57 -0.50 33.19
C GLY A 17 -24.24 -0.20 31.85
N ARG A 18 -23.61 -0.52 30.71
CA ARG A 18 -24.26 -0.41 29.40
C ARG A 18 -25.42 -1.41 29.30
N ALA A 19 -26.59 -0.92 28.90
CA ALA A 19 -27.75 -1.74 28.62
C ALA A 19 -27.56 -2.49 27.28
N PRO A 20 -28.03 -3.73 27.14
CA PRO A 20 -28.02 -4.43 25.87
C PRO A 20 -29.02 -3.81 24.89
N PHE A 21 -28.72 -3.85 23.59
CA PHE A 21 -29.74 -3.59 22.60
C PHE A 21 -30.80 -4.68 22.58
N ALA A 22 -32.07 -4.28 22.42
CA ALA A 22 -33.15 -5.21 22.17
C ALA A 22 -32.85 -6.08 20.93
N GLY A 23 -32.99 -7.40 21.07
CA GLY A 23 -32.72 -8.36 19.99
C GLY A 23 -31.25 -8.41 19.52
N ASN A 24 -30.31 -7.85 20.28
CA ASN A 24 -28.90 -7.69 19.86
C ASN A 24 -28.79 -7.01 18.48
N ARG A 25 -29.63 -6.01 18.19
CA ARG A 25 -29.60 -5.26 16.92
C ARG A 25 -29.47 -3.77 17.18
N ILE A 26 -28.49 -3.13 16.53
CA ILE A 26 -28.35 -1.67 16.55
C ILE A 26 -29.51 -1.07 15.74
N PRO A 27 -30.31 -0.15 16.31
CA PRO A 27 -31.39 0.51 15.57
C PRO A 27 -30.84 1.33 14.40
N ALA A 28 -31.53 1.28 13.25
CA ALA A 28 -31.11 1.95 12.02
C ALA A 28 -30.92 3.47 12.19
N ALA A 29 -31.76 4.11 13.01
CA ALA A 29 -31.68 5.54 13.32
C ALA A 29 -30.38 5.97 14.02
N ARG A 30 -29.55 5.02 14.47
CA ARG A 30 -28.24 5.32 15.09
C ARG A 30 -27.05 4.99 14.20
N LEU A 31 -27.30 4.55 12.97
CA LEU A 31 -26.28 4.36 11.97
C LEU A 31 -26.10 5.69 11.24
N SER A 32 -24.85 6.14 11.13
CA SER A 32 -24.54 7.32 10.32
C SER A 32 -24.83 7.01 8.85
N PRO A 33 -25.51 7.90 8.11
CA PRO A 33 -25.76 7.70 6.69
C PRO A 33 -24.45 7.62 5.88
N GLN A 34 -23.41 8.35 6.29
CA GLN A 34 -22.08 8.29 5.68
C GLN A 34 -21.44 6.91 5.85
N ALA A 35 -21.52 6.35 7.06
CA ALA A 35 -20.99 5.01 7.33
C ALA A 35 -21.74 3.92 6.54
N LEU A 36 -23.05 4.11 6.29
CA LEU A 36 -23.83 3.21 5.44
C LEU A 36 -23.41 3.30 3.98
N ALA A 37 -23.24 4.52 3.44
CA ALA A 37 -22.80 4.73 2.06
C ALA A 37 -21.42 4.09 1.78
N ILE A 38 -20.48 4.22 2.73
CA ILE A 38 -19.17 3.55 2.63
C ILE A 38 -19.32 2.03 2.75
N LEU A 39 -20.22 1.53 3.60
CA LEU A 39 -20.41 0.09 3.76
C LEU A 39 -21.02 -0.55 2.50
N GLU A 40 -21.89 0.17 1.78
CA GLU A 40 -22.47 -0.27 0.51
C GLU A 40 -21.41 -0.41 -0.59
N SER A 41 -20.30 0.33 -0.49
CA SER A 41 -19.19 0.24 -1.43
C SER A 41 -18.23 -0.93 -1.13
N VAL A 42 -18.37 -1.59 0.02
CA VAL A 42 -17.59 -2.78 0.39
C VAL A 42 -18.28 -4.03 -0.18
N PRO A 43 -17.59 -4.83 -1.02
CA PRO A 43 -18.15 -6.05 -1.56
C PRO A 43 -18.54 -7.06 -0.48
N LEU A 44 -19.55 -7.88 -0.78
CA LEU A 44 -19.93 -8.98 0.10
C LEU A 44 -18.80 -10.03 0.21
N PRO A 45 -18.69 -10.72 1.36
CA PRO A 45 -17.76 -11.82 1.53
C PRO A 45 -17.91 -12.89 0.44
N ASN A 46 -16.80 -13.35 -0.13
CA ASN A 46 -16.76 -14.42 -1.13
C ASN A 46 -15.90 -15.62 -0.71
N ALA A 47 -15.39 -15.62 0.52
CA ALA A 47 -14.61 -16.70 1.11
C ALA A 47 -15.15 -17.07 2.51
N PRO A 48 -14.88 -18.29 3.00
CA PRO A 48 -15.33 -18.71 4.34
C PRO A 48 -14.84 -17.82 5.48
N GLY A 49 -13.70 -17.16 5.30
CA GLY A 49 -13.06 -16.28 6.27
C GLY A 49 -12.50 -16.99 7.51
N THR A 50 -11.81 -16.23 8.34
CA THR A 50 -11.31 -16.63 9.66
C THR A 50 -12.22 -16.06 10.76
N GLU A 51 -12.05 -16.52 12.01
CA GLU A 51 -12.85 -16.07 13.16
C GLU A 51 -14.38 -16.14 12.92
N ASN A 52 -14.88 -17.34 12.61
CA ASN A 52 -16.29 -17.57 12.27
C ASN A 52 -16.77 -16.76 11.05
N GLY A 53 -15.88 -16.51 10.08
CA GLY A 53 -16.19 -15.81 8.83
C GLY A 53 -16.28 -14.29 8.95
N THR A 54 -15.74 -13.72 10.02
CA THR A 54 -15.78 -12.26 10.28
C THR A 54 -14.48 -11.54 9.92
N ARG A 55 -13.42 -12.29 9.61
CA ARG A 55 -12.12 -11.77 9.15
C ARG A 55 -11.70 -12.48 7.88
N ASP A 56 -10.87 -11.81 7.07
CA ASP A 56 -10.26 -12.37 5.85
C ASP A 56 -11.25 -13.11 4.94
N ASN A 57 -12.49 -12.60 4.85
CA ASN A 57 -13.63 -13.25 4.21
C ASN A 57 -13.88 -12.75 2.78
N PHE A 58 -12.99 -11.90 2.27
CA PHE A 58 -13.04 -11.36 0.92
C PHE A 58 -11.70 -11.57 0.23
N LEU A 59 -11.74 -12.17 -0.96
CA LEU A 59 -10.63 -12.41 -1.84
C LEU A 59 -10.86 -11.64 -3.14
N ALA A 60 -9.92 -10.78 -3.49
CA ALA A 60 -9.90 -10.08 -4.77
C ALA A 60 -8.63 -10.46 -5.54
N SER A 61 -8.77 -10.57 -6.84
CA SER A 61 -7.68 -10.83 -7.78
C SER A 61 -7.90 -9.97 -9.01
N GLY A 62 -6.82 -9.42 -9.55
CA GLY A 62 -6.85 -8.64 -10.77
C GLY A 62 -5.54 -8.77 -11.52
N SER A 63 -5.53 -8.27 -12.75
CA SER A 63 -4.33 -8.09 -13.55
C SER A 63 -4.12 -6.61 -13.78
N GLU A 64 -2.86 -6.19 -13.78
CA GLU A 64 -2.47 -4.84 -14.14
C GLU A 64 -2.19 -4.79 -15.64
N ALA A 65 -2.77 -3.82 -16.33
CA ALA A 65 -2.44 -3.57 -17.72
C ALA A 65 -1.13 -2.79 -17.77
N PHE A 66 -0.15 -3.27 -18.54
CA PHE A 66 1.13 -2.62 -18.72
C PHE A 66 1.42 -2.47 -20.21
N THR A 67 1.63 -1.24 -20.66
CA THR A 67 1.99 -0.91 -22.03
C THR A 67 3.30 -0.14 -22.04
N GLU A 68 4.25 -0.62 -22.83
CA GLU A 68 5.51 0.07 -23.09
C GLU A 68 5.59 0.45 -24.57
N ASN A 69 5.89 1.71 -24.84
CA ASN A 69 6.25 2.19 -26.16
C ASN A 69 7.65 2.80 -26.11
N SER A 70 8.61 2.15 -26.75
CA SER A 70 9.99 2.60 -26.75
C SER A 70 10.50 2.89 -28.16
N PHE A 71 11.31 3.94 -28.25
CA PHE A 71 12.02 4.34 -29.45
C PHE A 71 13.49 4.59 -29.10
N ASN A 72 14.37 4.01 -29.92
CA ASN A 72 15.79 4.21 -29.77
C ASN A 72 16.43 4.35 -31.15
N VAL A 73 17.23 5.40 -31.30
CA VAL A 73 18.05 5.62 -32.49
C VAL A 73 19.48 5.89 -32.08
N ARG A 74 20.40 5.31 -32.85
CA ARG A 74 21.82 5.57 -32.73
C ARG A 74 22.37 5.87 -34.11
N VAL A 75 23.20 6.91 -34.17
CA VAL A 75 23.96 7.26 -35.36
C VAL A 75 25.43 7.23 -34.98
N ASP A 76 26.17 6.43 -35.71
CA ASP A 76 27.62 6.30 -35.60
C ASP A 76 28.26 6.92 -36.83
N GLY A 77 29.44 7.50 -36.66
CA GLY A 77 30.12 8.15 -37.77
C GLY A 77 31.58 8.46 -37.48
N ARG A 78 32.29 8.80 -38.55
CA ARG A 78 33.69 9.23 -38.52
C ARG A 78 33.73 10.67 -39.00
N LEU A 79 34.07 11.59 -38.11
CA LEU A 79 34.15 13.03 -38.44
C LEU A 79 35.44 13.33 -39.20
N LYS A 80 36.52 12.61 -38.88
CA LYS A 80 37.83 12.65 -39.54
C LYS A 80 38.52 11.30 -39.36
N ASP A 81 39.65 11.09 -40.02
CA ASP A 81 40.36 9.82 -39.87
C ASP A 81 40.87 9.50 -38.46
N SER A 82 41.07 10.52 -37.64
CA SER A 82 41.41 10.34 -36.23
C SER A 82 40.20 10.31 -35.30
N ILE A 83 39.02 10.77 -35.75
CA ILE A 83 37.86 11.04 -34.88
C ILE A 83 36.68 10.16 -35.27
N ASN A 84 36.30 9.25 -34.36
CA ASN A 84 35.04 8.53 -34.42
C ASN A 84 34.07 9.12 -33.38
N THR A 85 32.78 9.11 -33.69
CA THR A 85 31.75 9.64 -32.79
C THR A 85 30.47 8.85 -32.92
N PHE A 86 29.66 8.91 -31.88
CA PHE A 86 28.29 8.44 -31.93
C PHE A 86 27.36 9.35 -31.14
N GLY A 87 26.10 9.37 -31.55
CA GLY A 87 24.99 9.92 -30.79
C GLY A 87 23.88 8.89 -30.67
N ARG A 88 23.27 8.80 -29.49
CA ARG A 88 22.09 7.98 -29.21
C ARG A 88 21.04 8.83 -28.52
N TYR A 89 19.81 8.69 -29.00
CA TYR A 89 18.62 9.16 -28.29
C TYR A 89 17.70 7.98 -28.04
N SER A 90 17.20 7.87 -26.82
CA SER A 90 16.24 6.86 -26.42
C SER A 90 15.10 7.51 -25.66
N VAL A 91 13.88 7.09 -25.95
CA VAL A 91 12.67 7.48 -25.22
C VAL A 91 11.82 6.25 -25.00
N SER A 92 11.26 6.12 -23.80
CA SER A 92 10.30 5.07 -23.46
C SER A 92 9.15 5.66 -22.68
N ASP A 93 7.93 5.35 -23.11
CA ASP A 93 6.69 5.63 -22.42
C ASP A 93 6.19 4.33 -21.78
N PHE A 94 5.87 4.38 -20.49
CA PHE A 94 5.33 3.28 -19.72
C PHE A 94 3.99 3.70 -19.12
N LEU A 95 2.94 2.96 -19.47
CA LEU A 95 1.61 3.13 -18.91
C LEU A 95 1.22 1.87 -18.15
N SER A 96 0.98 2.02 -16.85
CA SER A 96 0.42 0.97 -16.01
C SER A 96 -0.97 1.39 -15.50
N ASP A 97 -1.93 0.47 -15.54
CA ASP A 97 -3.25 0.64 -14.95
C ASP A 97 -3.58 -0.55 -14.05
N GLY A 98 -3.60 -0.30 -12.74
CA GLY A 98 -3.68 -1.29 -11.69
C GLY A 98 -5.00 -1.24 -10.92
N PRO A 99 -5.74 -2.37 -10.81
CA PRO A 99 -7.01 -2.40 -10.10
C PRO A 99 -6.82 -2.44 -8.57
N THR A 100 -7.81 -1.93 -7.87
CA THR A 100 -7.94 -1.98 -6.41
C THR A 100 -8.92 -3.08 -5.98
N ALA A 101 -8.77 -3.57 -4.75
CA ALA A 101 -9.56 -4.68 -4.22
C ALA A 101 -11.08 -4.42 -4.18
N PHE A 102 -11.50 -3.17 -4.02
CA PHE A 102 -12.91 -2.78 -3.96
C PHE A 102 -13.33 -1.91 -5.16
N GLY A 103 -12.56 -1.94 -6.25
CA GLY A 103 -12.85 -1.17 -7.47
C GLY A 103 -12.95 0.33 -7.20
N ALA A 104 -14.06 0.96 -7.59
CA ALA A 104 -14.28 2.40 -7.40
C ALA A 104 -14.33 2.84 -5.92
N ALA A 105 -14.47 1.91 -4.98
CA ALA A 105 -14.36 2.19 -3.55
C ALA A 105 -12.91 2.20 -3.03
N GLY A 106 -11.95 1.85 -3.89
CA GLY A 106 -10.53 1.77 -3.58
C GLY A 106 -10.15 0.50 -2.84
N GLY A 107 -9.38 0.67 -1.76
CA GLY A 107 -8.77 -0.44 -1.02
C GLY A 107 -7.37 -0.79 -1.54
N LYS A 108 -6.86 -1.93 -1.06
CA LYS A 108 -5.50 -2.37 -1.36
C LYS A 108 -5.32 -2.64 -2.86
N GLU A 109 -4.18 -2.27 -3.41
CA GLU A 109 -3.72 -2.67 -4.74
C GLU A 109 -3.68 -4.20 -4.88
N LEU A 110 -4.13 -4.70 -6.04
CA LEU A 110 -4.16 -6.14 -6.30
C LEU A 110 -2.85 -6.68 -6.90
N VAL A 111 -2.05 -5.82 -7.51
CA VAL A 111 -0.82 -6.21 -8.22
C VAL A 111 0.36 -5.34 -7.76
N SER A 112 0.62 -4.21 -8.43
CA SER A 112 1.75 -3.33 -8.07
C SER A 112 1.32 -1.90 -7.76
N LEU A 113 0.23 -1.42 -8.36
CA LEU A 113 -0.41 -0.16 -8.01
C LEU A 113 -1.95 -0.23 -8.01
N GLY A 114 -2.58 0.75 -7.37
CA GLY A 114 -4.04 0.96 -7.38
C GLY A 114 -4.38 2.31 -8.01
N GLY A 115 -4.43 2.37 -9.33
CA GLY A 115 -4.57 3.60 -10.11
C GLY A 115 -3.83 3.54 -11.44
N THR A 116 -3.47 4.71 -11.97
CA THR A 116 -2.77 4.84 -13.24
C THR A 116 -1.39 5.47 -13.05
N SER A 117 -0.37 4.86 -13.64
CA SER A 117 1.00 5.37 -13.67
C SER A 117 1.40 5.63 -15.13
N ASP A 118 1.75 6.86 -15.45
CA ASP A 118 2.26 7.30 -16.74
C ASP A 118 3.70 7.82 -16.54
N VAL A 119 4.65 7.14 -17.16
CA VAL A 119 6.08 7.37 -16.95
C VAL A 119 6.78 7.54 -18.29
N ARG A 120 7.55 8.63 -18.41
CA ARG A 120 8.34 8.99 -19.58
C ARG A 120 9.82 9.00 -19.22
N ASN A 121 10.58 8.11 -19.85
CA ASN A 121 12.03 8.04 -19.71
C ASN A 121 12.67 8.60 -20.98
N GLN A 122 13.61 9.53 -20.84
CA GLN A 122 14.35 10.09 -21.97
C GLN A 122 15.83 10.07 -21.67
N SER A 123 16.63 9.66 -22.66
CA SER A 123 18.09 9.67 -22.53
C SER A 123 18.77 10.12 -23.80
N ILE A 124 19.86 10.86 -23.63
CA ILE A 124 20.80 11.21 -24.68
C ILE A 124 22.15 10.65 -24.26
N ALA A 125 22.85 10.00 -25.18
CA ALA A 125 24.26 9.64 -25.00
C ALA A 125 25.04 10.09 -26.23
N TRP A 126 26.21 10.68 -25.99
CA TRP A 126 27.13 11.08 -27.03
C TRP A 126 28.54 10.65 -26.64
N GLY A 127 29.31 10.21 -27.63
CA GLY A 127 30.69 9.82 -27.42
C GLY A 127 31.59 10.22 -28.58
N LEU A 128 32.86 10.45 -28.25
CA LEU A 128 33.89 10.84 -29.20
C LEU A 128 35.21 10.17 -28.81
N ASP A 129 35.83 9.50 -29.78
CA ASP A 129 37.17 8.93 -29.70
C ASP A 129 38.06 9.69 -30.68
N ASP A 130 39.17 10.27 -30.22
CA ASP A 130 40.14 10.99 -31.05
C ASP A 130 41.57 10.47 -30.84
N THR A 131 42.19 10.01 -31.93
CA THR A 131 43.61 9.68 -31.98
C THR A 131 44.43 10.95 -32.22
N ILE A 132 44.76 11.66 -31.14
CA ILE A 132 45.50 12.93 -31.17
C ILE A 132 46.92 12.73 -31.74
N SER A 133 47.57 11.60 -31.44
CA SER A 133 48.86 11.19 -32.00
C SER A 133 49.01 9.67 -32.04
N PRO A 134 50.06 9.09 -32.67
CA PRO A 134 50.29 7.64 -32.65
C PRO A 134 50.47 7.03 -31.25
N THR A 135 50.66 7.87 -30.23
CA THR A 135 50.88 7.45 -28.84
C THR A 135 49.85 8.03 -27.86
N LEU A 136 48.86 8.79 -28.33
CA LEU A 136 47.84 9.43 -27.48
C LEU A 136 46.45 9.33 -28.10
N LEU A 137 45.51 8.79 -27.32
CA LEU A 137 44.09 8.69 -27.65
C LEU A 137 43.26 9.33 -26.55
N ALA A 138 42.24 10.11 -26.94
CA ALA A 138 41.26 10.71 -26.05
C ALA A 138 39.88 10.08 -26.28
N ASP A 139 39.20 9.72 -25.20
CA ASP A 139 37.82 9.22 -25.21
C ASP A 139 36.98 10.11 -24.30
N VAL A 140 35.89 10.65 -24.85
CA VAL A 140 34.96 11.54 -24.15
C VAL A 140 33.56 10.98 -24.27
N ARG A 141 32.85 10.89 -23.14
CA ARG A 141 31.46 10.45 -23.09
C ARG A 141 30.60 11.43 -22.31
N PHE A 142 29.44 11.71 -22.87
CA PHE A 142 28.39 12.50 -22.26
C PHE A 142 27.09 11.71 -22.22
N GLY A 143 26.35 11.83 -21.11
CA GLY A 143 25.06 11.22 -20.93
C GLY A 143 24.11 12.17 -20.21
N TRP A 144 22.86 12.21 -20.65
CA TRP A 144 21.76 12.90 -19.99
C TRP A 144 20.57 11.95 -19.88
N PHE A 145 19.86 12.04 -18.76
CA PHE A 145 18.67 11.25 -18.49
C PHE A 145 17.61 12.09 -17.79
N ARG A 146 16.36 11.96 -18.20
CA ARG A 146 15.18 12.50 -17.52
C ARG A 146 14.19 11.39 -17.25
N TYR A 147 13.70 11.39 -16.01
CA TYR A 147 12.67 10.51 -15.52
C TYR A 147 11.48 11.37 -15.12
N ASP A 148 10.38 11.25 -15.85
CA ASP A 148 9.13 11.98 -15.58
C ASP A 148 8.07 10.96 -15.19
N VAL A 149 7.49 11.12 -13.99
CA VAL A 149 6.59 10.15 -13.37
C VAL A 149 5.34 10.87 -12.95
N ASN A 150 4.21 10.41 -13.46
CA ASN A 150 2.89 10.84 -13.02
C ASN A 150 2.11 9.62 -12.55
N VAL A 151 1.79 9.57 -11.26
CA VAL A 151 0.99 8.50 -10.67
C VAL A 151 -0.24 9.11 -10.05
N LEU A 152 -1.40 8.70 -10.56
CA LEU A 152 -2.68 9.16 -10.11
C LEU A 152 -3.44 7.99 -9.46
N PRO A 153 -4.09 8.19 -8.30
CA PRO A 153 -4.95 7.18 -7.72
C PRO A 153 -6.15 6.92 -8.63
N PHE A 154 -6.75 5.75 -8.51
CA PHE A 154 -7.86 5.32 -9.39
C PHE A 154 -9.10 6.25 -9.34
N ASP A 155 -9.30 6.97 -8.23
CA ASP A 155 -10.40 7.90 -7.99
C ASP A 155 -10.02 9.37 -8.20
N PHE A 156 -8.84 9.63 -8.78
CA PHE A 156 -8.41 10.98 -9.14
C PHE A 156 -9.47 11.70 -9.99
N GLY A 157 -9.73 12.97 -9.67
CA GLY A 157 -10.74 13.77 -10.37
C GLY A 157 -12.19 13.47 -9.99
N THR A 158 -12.45 12.52 -9.09
CA THR A 158 -13.81 12.14 -8.66
C THR A 158 -14.13 12.58 -7.23
N THR A 159 -15.42 12.53 -6.87
CA THR A 159 -15.96 13.06 -5.60
C THR A 159 -16.55 12.03 -4.63
N PRO A 160 -16.02 10.81 -4.48
CA PRO A 160 -16.70 9.73 -3.78
C PRO A 160 -16.89 9.99 -2.28
N ALA A 161 -16.05 10.81 -1.63
CA ALA A 161 -16.29 11.18 -0.23
C ALA A 161 -17.47 12.15 -0.09
N ALA A 162 -17.63 13.09 -1.02
CA ALA A 162 -18.79 13.98 -1.07
C ALA A 162 -20.08 13.22 -1.41
N ASP A 163 -20.00 12.25 -2.33
CA ASP A 163 -21.12 11.37 -2.69
C ASP A 163 -21.55 10.49 -1.50
N ALA A 164 -20.58 10.04 -0.67
CA ALA A 164 -20.84 9.37 0.59
C ALA A 164 -21.32 10.33 1.71
N GLY A 165 -21.49 11.62 1.43
CA GLY A 165 -21.99 12.63 2.36
C GLY A 165 -21.01 13.01 3.47
N ILE A 166 -19.71 12.79 3.27
CA ILE A 166 -18.65 13.14 4.22
C ILE A 166 -18.32 14.63 4.02
N PRO A 167 -18.61 15.49 5.01
CA PRO A 167 -18.34 16.92 4.86
C PRO A 167 -16.84 17.21 4.98
N GLY A 168 -16.39 18.25 4.27
CA GLY A 168 -15.03 18.78 4.43
C GLY A 168 -13.95 18.04 3.63
N LEU A 169 -14.33 17.30 2.60
CA LEU A 169 -13.45 16.62 1.63
C LEU A 169 -13.91 16.93 0.20
N ASN A 170 -13.05 16.66 -0.80
CA ASN A 170 -13.35 16.84 -2.23
C ASN A 170 -13.74 18.29 -2.57
N PHE A 171 -12.93 19.24 -2.12
CA PHE A 171 -13.09 20.68 -2.41
C PHE A 171 -12.65 21.04 -3.83
N ASP A 172 -11.78 20.23 -4.42
CA ASP A 172 -11.31 20.31 -5.78
C ASP A 172 -11.18 18.89 -6.38
N THR A 173 -10.89 18.84 -7.68
CA THR A 173 -10.70 17.59 -8.42
C THR A 173 -9.25 17.11 -8.43
N ASP A 174 -8.31 17.95 -7.95
CA ASP A 174 -6.88 17.74 -8.20
C ASP A 174 -6.15 17.30 -6.91
N PHE A 175 -6.27 18.04 -5.82
CA PHE A 175 -5.51 17.78 -4.58
C PHE A 175 -6.33 17.09 -3.49
N THR A 176 -7.66 17.22 -3.54
CA THR A 176 -8.58 16.74 -2.51
C THR A 176 -9.62 15.76 -3.06
N SER A 177 -9.42 15.26 -4.29
CA SER A 177 -10.28 14.24 -4.89
C SER A 177 -10.11 12.86 -4.27
N GLY A 178 -11.06 11.97 -4.56
CA GLY A 178 -11.05 10.58 -4.10
C GLY A 178 -11.67 10.34 -2.71
N MET A 179 -11.57 9.10 -2.23
CA MET A 179 -12.10 8.64 -0.95
C MET A 179 -10.99 8.64 0.11
N PRO A 180 -11.25 9.08 1.36
CA PRO A 180 -10.27 8.99 2.42
C PRO A 180 -9.95 7.54 2.77
N ALA A 181 -8.70 7.27 3.16
CA ALA A 181 -8.31 5.96 3.65
C ALA A 181 -8.98 5.65 5.00
N ILE A 182 -9.75 4.56 5.05
CA ILE A 182 -10.41 4.07 6.27
C ILE A 182 -9.88 2.67 6.58
N ALA A 183 -9.29 2.51 7.77
CA ALA A 183 -8.82 1.22 8.25
C ALA A 183 -9.71 0.73 9.40
N ILE A 184 -10.40 -0.39 9.20
CA ILE A 184 -11.18 -1.05 10.25
C ILE A 184 -10.28 -2.06 10.96
N THR A 185 -9.57 -1.61 11.99
CA THR A 185 -8.73 -2.51 12.80
C THR A 185 -9.58 -3.13 13.92
N ALA A 186 -9.75 -4.45 13.90
CA ALA A 186 -10.37 -5.14 15.03
C ALA A 186 -9.43 -5.10 16.25
N ARG A 187 -9.76 -4.30 17.27
CA ARG A 187 -9.15 -4.44 18.59
C ARG A 187 -9.64 -5.75 19.22
N GLN A 188 -8.81 -6.78 19.15
CA GLN A 188 -9.03 -8.04 19.85
C GLN A 188 -8.88 -7.77 21.35
N ARG A 189 -10.00 -7.72 22.07
CA ARG A 189 -10.04 -7.54 23.52
C ARG A 189 -9.43 -8.80 24.14
N ARG A 190 -8.11 -8.80 24.37
CA ARG A 190 -7.44 -9.82 25.17
C ARG A 190 -8.03 -9.68 26.57
N LEU A 191 -8.97 -10.57 26.92
CA LEU A 191 -9.47 -10.66 28.28
C LEU A 191 -8.24 -10.93 29.16
N ALA A 192 -7.77 -9.91 29.86
CA ALA A 192 -6.84 -10.11 30.96
C ALA A 192 -7.58 -11.01 31.95
N ARG A 193 -7.22 -12.29 31.98
CA ARG A 193 -7.53 -13.11 33.14
C ARG A 193 -6.79 -12.42 34.29
N SER A 194 -7.57 -11.76 35.15
CA SER A 194 -7.16 -11.49 36.52
C SER A 194 -6.66 -12.80 37.09
N CYS A 195 -5.34 -12.95 37.19
CA CYS A 195 -4.74 -14.00 38.00
C CYS A 195 -4.96 -13.58 39.45
N ASP A 196 -6.10 -14.01 39.98
CA ASP A 196 -6.36 -14.07 41.41
C ASP A 196 -5.20 -14.80 42.10
N GLY A 197 -4.71 -14.19 43.17
CA GLY A 197 -3.44 -14.50 43.79
C GLY A 197 -3.46 -15.85 44.48
N ARG A 198 -2.80 -16.85 43.89
CA ARG A 198 -2.29 -18.01 44.65
C ARG A 198 -0.81 -18.22 44.34
N ARG A 199 0.03 -17.84 45.31
CA ARG A 199 1.49 -18.00 45.31
C ARG A 199 1.85 -19.47 45.15
N ALA A 200 2.42 -19.85 44.01
CA ALA A 200 3.14 -21.11 43.87
C ALA A 200 4.57 -20.94 44.40
N ARG A 201 4.85 -21.61 45.52
CA ARG A 201 6.14 -21.63 46.22
C ARG A 201 7.13 -22.51 45.44
N TRP A 202 8.17 -21.92 44.86
CA TRP A 202 9.26 -22.67 44.22
C TRP A 202 10.18 -23.29 45.28
N ARG A 203 10.37 -24.62 45.22
CA ARG A 203 11.29 -25.37 46.10
C ARG A 203 12.57 -25.66 45.31
N ASN A 204 13.69 -25.07 45.77
CA ASN A 204 14.99 -25.14 45.12
C ASN A 204 15.68 -26.48 45.44
N ARG A 205 16.03 -27.30 44.43
CA ARG A 205 16.76 -28.56 44.63
C ARG A 205 18.22 -28.39 44.18
N ARG A 206 19.11 -28.16 45.15
CA ARG A 206 20.57 -28.26 44.95
C ARG A 206 20.97 -29.73 44.80
N ARG A 207 21.78 -30.06 43.79
CA ARG A 207 22.72 -31.19 43.85
C ARG A 207 24.09 -30.71 43.33
N ARG A 208 25.08 -30.81 44.21
CA ARG A 208 26.52 -30.68 43.96
C ARG A 208 27.11 -32.07 43.71
N SER A 209 27.95 -32.19 42.69
CA SER A 209 29.08 -33.12 42.52
C SER A 209 29.61 -32.88 41.11
N GLY A 210 30.87 -32.70 40.77
CA GLY A 210 32.16 -32.82 41.44
C GLY A 210 33.18 -32.96 40.29
N TRP A 211 34.19 -32.09 40.28
CA TRP A 211 35.51 -32.16 39.64
C TRP A 211 35.82 -33.23 38.56
N GLU A 212 36.33 -32.81 37.38
CA GLU A 212 37.65 -33.25 36.88
C GLU A 212 38.21 -32.39 35.75
N ARG A 213 39.54 -32.29 35.73
CA ARG A 213 40.45 -31.49 34.88
C ARG A 213 40.70 -32.19 33.54
N GLN A 214 40.93 -31.43 32.46
CA GLN A 214 42.21 -31.48 31.70
C GLN A 214 42.22 -30.41 30.59
N GLU A 215 43.33 -29.68 30.53
CA GLU A 215 43.77 -28.85 29.41
C GLU A 215 44.29 -29.76 28.29
N GLN A 216 43.94 -29.43 27.04
CA GLN A 216 44.85 -29.25 25.90
C GLN A 216 44.09 -28.45 24.82
#